data_AF-A0A9E3LEK2-F1
#
_entry.id   AF-A0A9E3LEK2-F1
#
_cell.length_a   1.000
_cell.length_b   1.000
_cell.length_c   1.000
_cell.angle_alpha   90.00
_cell.angle_beta   90.00
_cell.angle_gamma   90.00
#
_symmetry.space_group_name_H-M   'P 1'
#
loop_
_entity.id
_entity.type
_entity.pdbx_description
1 polymer ?
#
loop_
_entity_poly.entity_id
_entity_poly.type
_entity_poly.pdbx_seq_one_letter_code
_entity_poly.pdbx_strand_id
1 'polypeptide(L)'
;MIVLDTTVLVYAKGVEHPLRQPCRDLIAAIAEERIEATTTAEVIQEFVHVRARRRERSDAAALGRDYVELLSPLLMITGENLRRGLALFQTTPRLGAFGAVLAATAAKAGASALVSADTAFADLSDIAYVIPDAAGIATLFDSS
;
A
#
# COMPACT_ATOMS: atom_id res chain seq x y z
N MET A 1 0.82 -3.73 -12.81
CA MET A 1 1.17 -2.99 -11.59
C MET A 1 0.08 -3.03 -10.51
N ILE A 2 0.46 -3.38 -9.27
CA ILE A 2 -0.35 -3.20 -8.04
C ILE A 2 0.09 -1.97 -7.24
N VAL A 3 -0.77 -1.49 -6.33
CA VAL A 3 -0.44 -0.41 -5.39
C VAL A 3 -0.45 -0.92 -3.96
N LEU A 4 0.62 -0.66 -3.22
CA LEU A 4 0.74 -1.05 -1.81
C LEU A 4 0.29 0.07 -0.86
N ASP A 5 -0.48 -0.31 0.15
CA ASP A 5 -0.78 0.55 1.30
C ASP A 5 0.30 0.46 2.40
N THR A 6 0.31 1.43 3.30
CA THR A 6 1.21 1.52 4.46
C THR A 6 1.18 0.25 5.31
N THR A 7 0.01 -0.39 5.46
CA THR A 7 -0.12 -1.60 6.28
C THR A 7 0.78 -2.74 5.80
N VAL A 8 0.94 -2.92 4.48
CA VAL A 8 1.83 -3.95 3.90
C VAL A 8 3.28 -3.70 4.32
N LEU A 9 3.73 -2.45 4.21
CA LEU A 9 5.10 -2.05 4.58
C LEU A 9 5.36 -2.22 6.09
N VAL A 10 4.35 -1.88 6.90
CA VAL A 10 4.37 -2.04 8.36
C VAL A 10 4.45 -3.51 8.74
N TYR A 11 3.64 -4.38 8.15
CA TYR A 11 3.65 -5.81 8.49
C TYR A 11 4.92 -6.51 8.00
N ALA A 12 5.45 -6.17 6.82
CA ALA A 12 6.70 -6.75 6.32
C ALA A 12 7.90 -6.52 7.26
N LYS A 13 8.01 -5.31 7.86
CA LYS A 13 9.08 -4.93 8.82
C LYS A 13 8.64 -5.00 10.29
N GLY A 14 7.42 -5.47 10.53
CA GLY A 14 6.76 -5.50 11.83
C GLY A 14 7.24 -6.63 12.73
N VAL A 15 6.65 -6.68 13.92
CA VAL A 15 6.81 -7.79 14.87
C VAL A 15 5.90 -8.96 14.46
N GLU A 16 5.87 -10.02 15.27
CA GLU A 16 5.06 -11.21 15.02
C GLU A 16 3.57 -10.87 14.80
N HIS A 17 3.04 -11.31 13.64
CA HIS A 17 1.66 -11.13 13.23
C HIS A 17 1.36 -12.11 12.07
N PRO A 18 0.13 -12.64 11.93
CA PRO A 18 -0.22 -13.54 10.83
C PRO A 18 0.08 -12.98 9.43
N LEU A 19 -0.13 -11.67 9.24
CA LEU A 19 0.14 -10.99 7.96
C LEU A 19 1.62 -10.70 7.70
N ARG A 20 2.52 -10.93 8.67
CA ARG A 20 3.95 -10.61 8.52
C ARG A 20 4.58 -11.40 7.39
N GLN A 21 4.40 -12.72 7.40
CA GLN A 21 5.07 -13.58 6.43
C GLN A 21 4.53 -13.34 5.01
N PRO A 22 3.20 -13.32 4.77
CA PRO A 22 2.68 -12.99 3.45
C PRO A 22 3.17 -11.62 2.94
N CYS A 23 3.18 -10.56 3.77
CA CYS A 23 3.72 -9.27 3.35
C CYS A 23 5.21 -9.34 2.96
N ARG A 24 6.02 -10.16 3.65
CA ARG A 24 7.42 -10.36 3.27
C ARG A 24 7.57 -11.11 1.95
N ASP A 25 6.74 -12.12 1.73
CA ASP A 25 6.74 -12.90 0.50
C ASP A 25 6.34 -12.02 -0.70
N LEU A 26 5.37 -11.11 -0.51
CA LEU A 26 5.01 -10.10 -1.50
C LEU A 26 6.17 -9.13 -1.79
N ILE A 27 6.83 -8.59 -0.76
CA ILE A 27 8.00 -7.69 -0.94
C ILE A 27 9.15 -8.41 -1.66
N ALA A 28 9.39 -9.69 -1.35
CA ALA A 28 10.40 -10.50 -2.04
C ALA A 28 10.02 -10.71 -3.52
N ALA A 29 8.75 -10.99 -3.80
CA ALA A 29 8.26 -11.14 -5.18
C ALA A 29 8.42 -9.86 -6.01
N ILE A 30 8.24 -8.69 -5.40
CA ILE A 30 8.48 -7.40 -6.04
C ILE A 30 9.98 -7.19 -6.30
N ALA A 31 10.83 -7.50 -5.32
CA ALA A 31 12.29 -7.39 -5.46
C ALA A 31 12.86 -8.35 -6.52
N GLU A 32 12.20 -9.49 -6.72
CA GLU A 32 12.52 -10.48 -7.76
C GLU A 32 11.83 -10.17 -9.10
N GLU A 33 11.19 -9.00 -9.23
CA GLU A 33 10.48 -8.52 -10.44
C GLU A 33 9.35 -9.46 -10.91
N ARG A 34 8.87 -10.35 -10.04
CA ARG A 34 7.74 -11.25 -10.34
C ARG A 34 6.39 -10.54 -10.24
N ILE A 35 6.33 -9.46 -9.47
CA ILE A 35 5.16 -8.58 -9.36
C ILE A 35 5.61 -7.15 -9.54
N GLU A 36 5.06 -6.47 -10.54
CA GLU A 36 5.22 -5.03 -10.70
C GLU A 36 4.37 -4.31 -9.66
N ALA A 37 4.99 -3.51 -8.79
CA ALA A 37 4.32 -2.79 -7.72
C ALA A 37 4.87 -1.37 -7.52
N THR A 38 4.02 -0.49 -7.02
CA THR A 38 4.40 0.87 -6.61
C THR A 38 3.62 1.29 -5.36
N THR A 39 3.84 2.52 -4.90
CA THR A 39 3.02 3.22 -3.92
C THR A 39 3.14 4.75 -4.11
N THR A 40 2.73 5.56 -3.13
CA THR A 40 2.87 7.02 -3.13
C THR A 40 3.93 7.48 -2.12
N ALA A 41 4.41 8.72 -2.26
CA ALA A 41 5.30 9.33 -1.28
C ALA A 41 4.65 9.41 0.12
N GLU A 42 3.34 9.61 0.16
CA GLU A 42 2.53 9.70 1.37
C GLU A 42 2.50 8.37 2.13
N VAL A 43 2.42 7.22 1.44
CA VAL A 43 2.52 5.89 2.07
C VAL A 43 3.88 5.68 2.73
N ILE A 44 4.95 6.09 2.05
CA ILE A 44 6.30 6.06 2.62
C ILE A 44 6.41 6.98 3.85
N GLN A 45 5.86 8.19 3.78
CA GLN A 45 5.85 9.14 4.89
C GLN A 45 5.07 8.58 6.10
N GLU A 46 3.92 7.98 5.86
CA GLU A 46 3.12 7.36 6.92
C GLU A 46 3.87 6.18 7.56
N PHE A 47 4.47 5.29 6.75
CA PHE A 47 5.30 4.19 7.24
C PHE A 47 6.43 4.72 8.14
N VAL A 48 7.21 5.69 7.66
CA VAL A 48 8.32 6.30 8.42
C VAL A 48 7.80 6.91 9.73
N HIS A 49 6.67 7.62 9.69
CA HIS A 49 6.06 8.22 10.87
C HIS A 49 5.60 7.18 11.90
N VAL A 50 4.92 6.13 11.45
CA VAL A 50 4.47 5.02 12.30
C VAL A 50 5.66 4.28 12.90
N ARG A 51 6.71 4.02 12.12
CA ARG A 51 7.92 3.32 12.56
C ARG A 51 8.70 4.13 13.60
N ALA A 52 8.87 5.43 13.37
CA ALA A 52 9.59 6.33 14.27
C ALA A 52 8.93 6.49 15.64
N ARG A 53 7.65 6.14 15.80
CA ARG A 53 7.00 6.08 17.13
C ARG A 53 7.47 4.91 18.00
N ARG A 54 8.09 3.88 17.41
CA ARG A 54 8.45 2.62 18.10
C ARG A 54 9.94 2.27 17.97
N ARG A 55 10.69 3.00 17.15
CA ARG A 55 12.10 2.77 16.79
C ARG A 55 12.79 4.09 16.50
N GLU A 56 14.11 4.04 16.40
CA GLU A 56 14.95 5.20 16.08
C GLU A 56 14.54 5.85 14.74
N ARG A 57 14.64 7.18 14.67
CA ARG A 57 14.32 7.93 13.43
C ARG A 57 15.26 7.55 12.28
N SER A 58 16.50 7.17 12.59
CA SER A 58 17.48 6.69 11.61
C SER A 58 17.06 5.35 10.99
N ASP A 59 16.54 4.41 11.78
CA ASP A 59 15.97 3.14 11.31
C ASP A 59 14.76 3.38 10.39
N ALA A 60 13.82 4.23 10.84
CA ALA A 60 12.65 4.58 10.05
C ALA A 60 13.01 5.24 8.71
N ALA A 61 13.99 6.15 8.70
CA ALA A 61 14.45 6.81 7.49
C ALA A 61 15.23 5.87 6.55
N ALA A 62 16.04 4.95 7.09
CA ALA A 62 16.73 3.95 6.30
C ALA A 62 15.74 3.03 5.57
N LEU A 63 14.79 2.44 6.31
CA LEU A 63 13.77 1.59 5.71
C LEU A 63 12.85 2.34 4.74
N GLY A 64 12.57 3.61 5.00
CA GLY A 64 11.83 4.46 4.06
C GLY A 64 12.57 4.63 2.72
N ARG A 65 13.90 4.80 2.74
CA ARG A 65 14.71 4.86 1.51
C ARG A 65 14.72 3.53 0.78
N ASP A 66 14.90 2.41 1.50
CA ASP A 66 14.85 1.08 0.89
C ASP A 66 13.53 0.84 0.13
N TYR A 67 12.40 1.27 0.70
CA TYR A 67 11.11 1.17 0.02
C TYR A 67 10.93 2.13 -1.15
N VAL A 68 11.53 3.33 -1.10
CA VAL A 68 11.53 4.25 -2.24
C VAL A 68 12.30 3.62 -3.41
N GLU A 69 13.47 3.04 -3.15
CA GLU A 69 14.25 2.36 -4.19
C GLU A 69 13.49 1.18 -4.78
N LEU A 70 12.89 0.34 -3.93
CA LEU A 70 12.14 -0.85 -4.36
C LEU A 70 10.86 -0.53 -5.16
N LEU A 71 10.12 0.51 -4.77
CA LEU A 71 8.78 0.81 -5.32
C LEU A 71 8.78 1.95 -6.34
N SER A 72 9.96 2.41 -6.76
CA SER A 72 10.07 3.47 -7.75
C SER A 72 9.70 2.99 -9.16
N PRO A 73 9.07 3.84 -9.99
CA PRO A 73 8.65 5.21 -9.68
C PRO A 73 7.41 5.25 -8.80
N LEU A 74 7.40 6.15 -7.80
CA LEU A 74 6.23 6.39 -6.95
C LEU A 74 5.14 7.15 -7.70
N LEU A 75 3.88 6.80 -7.45
CA LEU A 75 2.73 7.53 -7.97
C LEU A 75 2.66 8.94 -7.36
N MET A 76 2.48 9.93 -8.22
CA MET A 76 2.28 11.32 -7.82
C MET A 76 0.81 11.55 -7.47
N ILE A 77 0.56 12.04 -6.27
CA ILE A 77 -0.78 12.52 -5.89
C ILE A 77 -1.00 13.91 -6.48
N THR A 78 -2.03 14.03 -7.31
CA THR A 78 -2.44 15.31 -7.90
C THR A 78 -3.64 15.91 -7.16
N GLY A 79 -3.92 17.19 -7.40
CA GLY A 79 -5.13 17.83 -6.85
C GLY A 79 -6.44 17.18 -7.30
N GLU A 80 -6.45 16.48 -8.44
CA GLU A 80 -7.61 15.70 -8.88
C GLU A 80 -7.78 14.43 -8.05
N ASN A 81 -6.67 13.72 -7.77
CA ASN A 81 -6.68 12.53 -6.91
C ASN A 81 -7.17 12.92 -5.51
N LEU A 82 -6.70 14.05 -4.98
CA LEU A 82 -7.13 14.55 -3.69
C LEU A 82 -8.63 14.85 -3.68
N ARG A 83 -9.16 15.57 -4.68
CA ARG A 83 -10.60 15.86 -4.78
C ARG A 83 -11.44 14.59 -4.88
N ARG A 84 -11.02 13.62 -5.70
CA ARG A 84 -11.72 12.32 -5.80
C ARG A 84 -11.64 11.54 -4.50
N GLY A 85 -10.48 11.50 -3.86
CA GLY A 85 -10.30 10.84 -2.56
C GLY A 85 -11.17 11.46 -1.46
N LEU A 86 -11.31 12.78 -1.41
CA LEU A 86 -12.21 13.44 -0.46
C LEU A 86 -13.69 13.11 -0.73
N ALA A 87 -14.10 12.96 -1.99
CA ALA A 87 -15.44 12.50 -2.34
C ALA A 87 -15.68 11.04 -1.91
N LEU A 88 -14.69 10.16 -2.09
CA LEU A 88 -14.75 8.77 -1.60
C LEU A 88 -14.83 8.73 -0.06
N PHE A 89 -13.99 9.51 0.62
CA PHE A 89 -13.99 9.63 2.08
C PHE A 89 -15.37 10.06 2.62
N GLN A 90 -16.00 11.06 1.99
CA GLN A 90 -17.31 11.54 2.39
C GLN A 90 -18.41 10.47 2.27
N THR A 91 -18.27 9.55 1.30
CA THR A 91 -19.31 8.57 0.95
C THR A 91 -19.03 7.15 1.46
N THR A 92 -17.83 6.90 2.00
CA THR A 92 -17.36 5.58 2.45
C THR A 92 -16.93 5.65 3.92
N PRO A 93 -17.86 5.54 4.89
CA PRO A 93 -17.60 5.89 6.29
C PRO A 93 -16.48 5.10 6.99
N ARG A 94 -16.18 3.88 6.53
CA ARG A 94 -15.12 3.05 7.11
C ARG A 94 -13.73 3.42 6.61
N LEU A 95 -13.63 4.07 5.45
CA LEU A 95 -12.36 4.36 4.81
C LEU A 95 -11.80 5.70 5.30
N GLY A 96 -10.58 5.71 5.82
CA GLY A 96 -9.91 6.94 6.22
C GLY A 96 -9.55 7.83 5.03
N ALA A 97 -9.40 9.14 5.27
CA ALA A 97 -9.09 10.12 4.21
C ALA A 97 -7.80 9.79 3.45
N PHE A 98 -6.78 9.29 4.16
CA PHE A 98 -5.52 8.86 3.55
C PHE A 98 -5.74 7.69 2.57
N GLY A 99 -6.40 6.63 3.04
CA GLY A 99 -6.74 5.47 2.20
C GLY A 99 -7.62 5.83 1.01
N ALA A 100 -8.56 6.76 1.20
CA ALA A 100 -9.43 7.25 0.12
C ALA A 100 -8.64 7.97 -1.00
N VAL A 101 -7.63 8.77 -0.66
CA VAL A 101 -6.76 9.43 -1.66
C VAL A 101 -5.82 8.42 -2.31
N LEU A 102 -5.30 7.44 -1.57
CA LEU A 102 -4.51 6.34 -2.13
C LEU A 102 -5.34 5.55 -3.16
N ALA A 103 -6.56 5.14 -2.81
CA ALA A 103 -7.46 4.44 -3.72
C ALA A 103 -7.77 5.26 -4.97
N ALA A 104 -8.09 6.55 -4.83
CA ALA A 104 -8.32 7.43 -5.97
C ALA A 104 -7.07 7.55 -6.88
N THR A 105 -5.88 7.62 -6.29
CA THR A 105 -4.61 7.67 -7.03
C THR A 105 -4.34 6.36 -7.76
N ALA A 106 -4.54 5.22 -7.10
CA ALA A 106 -4.35 3.90 -7.67
C ALA A 106 -5.34 3.61 -8.81
N ALA A 107 -6.62 3.96 -8.64
CA ALA A 107 -7.63 3.82 -9.68
C ALA A 107 -7.30 4.68 -10.91
N LYS A 108 -6.87 5.94 -10.71
CA LYS A 108 -6.44 6.80 -11.82
C LYS A 108 -5.22 6.27 -12.56
N ALA A 109 -4.29 5.63 -11.84
CA ALA A 109 -3.10 5.02 -12.42
C ALA A 109 -3.40 3.70 -13.17
N GLY A 110 -4.64 3.20 -13.13
CA GLY A 110 -5.01 1.92 -13.73
C GLY A 110 -4.40 0.72 -12.99
N ALA A 111 -4.17 0.86 -11.68
CA ALA A 111 -3.65 -0.24 -10.87
C ALA A 111 -4.60 -1.45 -10.95
N SER A 112 -4.03 -2.65 -11.12
CA SER A 112 -4.83 -3.87 -11.18
C SER A 112 -5.42 -4.24 -9.83
N ALA A 113 -4.74 -3.89 -8.74
CA ALA A 113 -5.21 -4.05 -7.37
C ALA A 113 -4.55 -3.06 -6.41
N LEU A 114 -5.24 -2.77 -5.31
CA LEU A 114 -4.70 -2.13 -4.11
C LEU A 114 -4.60 -3.18 -2.99
N VAL A 115 -3.39 -3.34 -2.44
CA VAL A 115 -3.11 -4.32 -1.39
C VAL A 115 -3.04 -3.62 -0.04
N SER A 116 -3.94 -3.97 0.89
CA SER A 116 -4.00 -3.40 2.25
C SER A 116 -4.59 -4.37 3.26
N ALA A 117 -4.13 -4.31 4.51
CA ALA A 117 -4.78 -5.01 5.61
C ALA A 117 -6.05 -4.30 6.13
N ASP A 118 -6.30 -3.06 5.69
CA ASP A 118 -7.51 -2.32 6.02
C ASP A 118 -8.67 -2.82 5.15
N THR A 119 -9.63 -3.50 5.77
CA THR A 119 -10.78 -4.08 5.08
C THR A 119 -11.80 -3.03 4.62
N ALA A 120 -11.64 -1.77 5.00
CA ALA A 120 -12.48 -0.68 4.51
C ALA A 120 -12.33 -0.45 2.99
N PHE A 121 -11.18 -0.83 2.39
CA PHE A 121 -10.99 -0.77 0.94
C PHE A 121 -11.94 -1.70 0.17
N ALA A 122 -12.49 -2.75 0.81
CA ALA A 122 -13.46 -3.65 0.20
C ALA A 122 -14.79 -2.97 -0.16
N ASP A 123 -15.07 -1.77 0.38
CA ASP A 123 -16.27 -1.00 0.08
C ASP A 123 -16.17 -0.22 -1.24
N LEU A 124 -15.01 -0.24 -1.90
CA LEU A 124 -14.77 0.48 -3.15
C LEU A 124 -15.03 -0.40 -4.37
N SER A 125 -15.84 0.10 -5.31
CA SER A 125 -16.11 -0.57 -6.60
C SER A 125 -15.04 -0.32 -7.65
N ASP A 126 -14.31 0.78 -7.53
CA ASP A 126 -13.49 1.33 -8.63
C ASP A 126 -12.06 0.77 -8.65
N ILE A 127 -11.72 -0.09 -7.70
CA ILE A 127 -10.41 -0.74 -7.61
C ILE A 127 -10.53 -2.11 -6.98
N ALA A 128 -9.81 -3.10 -7.51
CA ALA A 128 -9.74 -4.40 -6.86
C ALA A 128 -8.97 -4.29 -5.54
N TYR A 129 -9.53 -4.87 -4.49
CA TYR A 129 -8.93 -4.89 -3.17
C TYR A 129 -8.39 -6.28 -2.84
N VAL A 130 -7.16 -6.33 -2.32
CA VAL A 130 -6.51 -7.57 -1.91
C VAL A 130 -6.01 -7.44 -0.46
N ILE A 131 -6.42 -8.39 0.38
CA ILE A 131 -5.87 -8.56 1.73
C ILE A 131 -4.47 -9.20 1.59
N PRO A 132 -3.42 -8.70 2.27
CA PRO A 132 -2.08 -9.29 2.22
C PRO A 132 -1.97 -10.50 3.15
N ASP A 133 -2.89 -11.45 3.03
CA ASP A 133 -2.78 -12.79 3.59
C ASP A 133 -2.29 -13.77 2.52
N ALA A 134 -2.09 -15.03 2.89
CA ALA A 134 -1.56 -16.03 1.96
C ALA A 134 -2.49 -16.28 0.75
N ALA A 135 -3.81 -16.19 0.94
CA ALA A 135 -4.77 -16.42 -0.13
C ALA A 135 -4.84 -15.22 -1.08
N GLY A 136 -4.89 -14.00 -0.53
CA GLY A 136 -4.92 -12.77 -1.31
C GLY A 136 -3.63 -12.56 -2.10
N ILE A 137 -2.46 -12.89 -1.55
CA ILE A 137 -1.20 -12.80 -2.30
C ILE A 137 -1.13 -13.84 -3.42
N ALA A 138 -1.69 -15.04 -3.23
CA ALA A 138 -1.73 -16.05 -4.28
C ALA A 138 -2.46 -15.55 -5.55
N THR A 139 -3.55 -14.79 -5.41
CA THR A 139 -4.31 -14.28 -6.57
C THR A 139 -3.54 -13.27 -7.41
N LEU A 140 -2.50 -12.65 -6.85
CA LEU A 140 -1.63 -11.70 -7.56
C LEU A 140 -0.70 -12.39 -8.56
N PHE A 141 -0.39 -13.68 -8.35
CA PHE A 141 0.45 -14.46 -9.26
C PHE A 141 -0.34 -15.07 -10.42
N ASP A 142 -1.62 -15.38 -10.20
CA ASP A 142 -2.48 -16.01 -11.22
C ASP A 142 -2.99 -15.02 -12.28
N SER A 143 -2.75 -13.72 -12.09
CA SER A 143 -3.23 -12.64 -12.96
C SER A 143 -2.16 -12.11 -13.94
N SER A 144 -1.02 -12.81 -14.06
CA SER A 144 0.14 -12.42 -14.90
C SER A 144 0.18 -13.15 -16.23
#